data_AF-A0A9D7H3M6-F1
#
_entry.id   AF-A0A9D7H3M6-F1
#
_cell.length_a   1.000
_cell.length_b   1.000
_cell.length_c   1.000
_cell.angle_alpha   90.00
_cell.angle_beta   90.00
_cell.angle_gamma   90.00
#
_symmetry.space_group_name_H-M   'P 1'
#
loop_
_entity.id
_entity.type
_entity.pdbx_description
1 polymer ?
#
loop_
_entity_poly.entity_id
_entity_poly.type
_entity_poly.pdbx_seq_one_letter_code
_entity_poly.pdbx_strand_id
1 'polypeptide(L)'
;MFVRSQYVSSEARERICQVFGAMAEELERRGALEEADFFLRAAVEFVQTDAEEGPSHVWLDVLLERLARVVERRSQPVVALAFWRRIVGTRRERYGERDGRTRDAAAQAARLGLARAAAGTPVSSPVTRPLKAEGG
;
A
#
# COMPACT_ATOMS: atom_id res chain seq x y z
N MET A 1 -30.73 -20.97 16.49
CA MET A 1 -30.88 -20.88 15.02
C MET A 1 -29.81 -19.92 14.52
N PHE A 2 -28.60 -20.44 14.23
CA PHE A 2 -27.54 -19.63 13.64
C PHE A 2 -27.70 -19.72 12.12
N VAL A 3 -28.05 -18.60 11.49
CA VAL A 3 -28.01 -18.48 10.04
C VAL A 3 -26.55 -18.63 9.66
N ARG A 4 -26.15 -19.81 9.18
CA ARG A 4 -24.85 -20.00 8.53
C ARG A 4 -24.86 -19.06 7.34
N SER A 5 -24.13 -17.95 7.48
CA SER A 5 -23.77 -17.06 6.38
C SER A 5 -23.38 -17.90 5.19
N GLN A 6 -23.97 -17.62 4.03
CA GLN A 6 -23.68 -18.34 2.80
C GLN A 6 -22.18 -18.24 2.53
N TYR A 7 -21.48 -19.35 2.73
CA TYR A 7 -20.05 -19.45 2.48
C TYR A 7 -19.83 -19.22 0.98
N VAL A 8 -19.32 -18.04 0.62
CA VAL A 8 -18.77 -17.81 -0.71
C VAL A 8 -17.60 -18.78 -0.85
N SER A 9 -17.65 -19.67 -1.84
CA SER A 9 -16.57 -20.64 -2.08
C SER A 9 -15.23 -19.93 -2.33
N SER A 10 -14.13 -20.61 -2.03
CA SER A 10 -12.78 -20.11 -2.35
C SER A 10 -12.64 -19.73 -3.83
N GLU A 11 -13.20 -20.53 -4.75
CA GLU A 11 -13.24 -20.22 -6.18
C GLU A 11 -14.03 -18.93 -6.49
N ALA A 12 -15.19 -18.73 -5.85
CA ALA A 12 -15.97 -17.52 -6.04
C ALA A 12 -15.23 -16.29 -5.51
N ARG A 13 -14.51 -16.41 -4.39
CA ARG A 13 -13.66 -15.32 -3.87
C ARG A 13 -12.49 -15.01 -4.78
N GLU A 14 -11.81 -16.03 -5.28
CA GLU A 14 -10.73 -15.85 -6.26
C GLU A 14 -11.24 -15.09 -7.48
N ARG A 15 -12.39 -15.49 -8.04
CA ARG A 15 -13.03 -14.76 -9.14
C ARG A 15 -13.34 -13.31 -8.77
N ILE A 16 -13.90 -13.07 -7.58
CA ILE A 16 -14.20 -11.72 -7.12
C ILE A 16 -12.91 -10.86 -7.02
N CYS A 17 -11.82 -11.42 -6.49
CA CYS A 17 -10.52 -10.74 -6.42
C CYS A 17 -9.98 -10.40 -7.81
N GLN A 18 -10.05 -11.35 -8.74
CA GLN A 18 -9.62 -11.15 -10.13
C GLN A 18 -10.44 -10.05 -10.81
N VAL A 19 -11.76 -10.06 -10.64
CA VAL A 19 -12.64 -9.03 -11.20
C VAL A 19 -12.32 -7.66 -10.63
N PHE A 20 -12.19 -7.52 -9.31
CA PHE A 20 -11.82 -6.24 -8.71
C PHE A 20 -10.43 -5.76 -9.16
N GLY A 21 -9.46 -6.67 -9.25
CA GLY A 21 -8.12 -6.36 -9.75
C GLY A 21 -8.14 -5.86 -11.20
N ALA A 22 -8.91 -6.52 -12.07
CA ALA A 22 -9.06 -6.13 -13.48
C ALA A 22 -9.81 -4.80 -13.64
N MET A 23 -10.87 -4.58 -12.85
CA MET A 23 -11.59 -3.30 -12.86
C MET A 23 -10.69 -2.15 -12.39
N ALA A 24 -9.93 -2.36 -11.31
CA ALA A 24 -8.98 -1.37 -10.83
C ALA A 24 -7.94 -1.02 -11.89
N GLU A 25 -7.42 -2.01 -12.62
CA GLU A 25 -6.48 -1.79 -13.73
C GLU A 25 -7.06 -0.91 -14.83
N GLU A 26 -8.31 -1.20 -15.23
CA GLU A 26 -8.96 -0.44 -16.28
C GLU A 26 -9.27 0.98 -15.83
N LEU A 27 -9.67 1.17 -14.57
CA LEU A 27 -9.87 2.50 -13.98
C LEU A 27 -8.55 3.28 -13.89
N GLU A 28 -7.47 2.62 -13.48
CA GLU A 28 -6.12 3.20 -13.46
C GLU A 28 -5.65 3.65 -14.84
N ARG A 29 -5.95 2.85 -15.87
CA ARG A 29 -5.67 3.17 -17.29
C ARG A 29 -6.44 4.39 -17.77
N ARG A 30 -7.68 4.57 -17.29
CA ARG A 30 -8.55 5.71 -17.60
C ARG A 30 -8.24 6.95 -16.77
N GLY A 31 -7.35 6.84 -15.79
CA GLY A 31 -7.04 7.93 -14.84
C GLY A 31 -8.09 8.12 -13.74
N ALA A 32 -9.06 7.19 -13.62
CA ALA A 32 -10.10 7.18 -12.59
C ALA A 32 -9.56 6.59 -11.28
N LEU A 33 -8.61 7.30 -10.66
CA LEU A 33 -7.85 6.81 -9.52
C LEU A 33 -8.69 6.74 -8.23
N GLU A 34 -9.65 7.65 -8.08
CA GLU A 34 -10.63 7.69 -7.01
C GLU A 34 -11.45 6.39 -6.96
N GLU A 35 -12.00 6.00 -8.10
CA GLU A 35 -12.80 4.79 -8.26
C GLU A 35 -11.94 3.55 -8.10
N ALA A 36 -10.71 3.54 -8.65
CA ALA A 36 -9.78 2.43 -8.47
C ALA A 36 -9.46 2.20 -6.97
N ASP A 37 -9.19 3.26 -6.21
CA ASP A 37 -8.97 3.19 -4.76
C ASP A 37 -10.19 2.64 -4.02
N PHE A 38 -11.40 3.09 -4.37
CA PHE A 38 -12.65 2.59 -3.79
C PHE A 38 -12.81 1.08 -4.02
N PHE A 39 -12.69 0.60 -5.26
CA PHE A 39 -12.86 -0.82 -5.58
C PHE A 39 -11.78 -1.69 -4.95
N LEU A 40 -10.53 -1.22 -4.93
CA LEU A 40 -9.43 -1.96 -4.31
C LEU A 40 -9.60 -2.08 -2.79
N ARG A 41 -10.07 -1.03 -2.11
CA ARG A 41 -10.38 -1.08 -0.67
C ARG A 41 -11.50 -2.06 -0.37
N ALA A 42 -12.58 -2.03 -1.15
CA ALA A 42 -13.68 -2.98 -1.02
C ALA A 42 -13.21 -4.43 -1.22
N ALA A 43 -12.34 -4.68 -2.20
CA ALA A 43 -11.76 -6.01 -2.43
C ALA A 43 -10.87 -6.46 -1.28
N VAL A 44 -10.03 -5.58 -0.75
CA VAL A 44 -9.17 -5.86 0.40
C VAL A 44 -10.00 -6.17 1.65
N GLU A 45 -11.06 -5.42 1.91
CA GLU A 45 -11.98 -5.67 3.02
C GLU A 45 -12.70 -7.00 2.86
N PHE A 46 -13.25 -7.27 1.68
CA PHE A 46 -13.92 -8.54 1.36
C PHE A 46 -13.02 -9.75 1.63
N VAL A 47 -11.76 -9.71 1.18
CA VAL A 47 -10.80 -10.81 1.39
C VAL A 47 -10.39 -10.94 2.85
N GLN A 48 -10.35 -9.85 3.61
CA GLN A 48 -9.96 -9.88 5.03
C GLN A 48 -11.03 -10.41 5.97
N THR A 49 -12.30 -10.40 5.55
CA THR A 49 -13.41 -10.91 6.37
C THR A 49 -13.46 -12.44 6.48
N ASP A 50 -12.61 -13.16 5.74
CA ASP A 50 -12.58 -14.61 5.79
C ASP A 50 -11.66 -15.15 6.88
N ALA A 51 -12.26 -15.84 7.85
CA ALA A 51 -11.57 -16.40 9.01
C ALA A 51 -10.84 -17.73 8.70
N GLU A 52 -11.17 -18.40 7.60
CA GLU A 52 -10.66 -19.76 7.32
C GLU A 52 -9.28 -19.78 6.64
N GLU A 53 -8.96 -18.79 5.81
CA GLU A 53 -7.68 -18.77 5.07
C GLU A 53 -6.59 -17.88 5.69
N GLY A 54 -6.93 -17.16 6.77
CA GLY A 54 -6.00 -16.29 7.49
C GLY A 54 -5.47 -15.12 6.63
N PRO A 55 -4.62 -14.25 7.21
CA PRO A 55 -4.14 -13.02 6.57
C PRO A 55 -3.16 -13.25 5.40
N SER A 56 -2.95 -14.50 4.97
CA SER A 56 -1.97 -14.88 3.95
C SER A 56 -2.62 -15.45 2.69
N HIS A 57 -3.74 -14.87 2.24
CA HIS A 57 -4.31 -15.17 0.93
C HIS A 57 -3.45 -14.55 -0.20
N VAL A 58 -3.16 -15.29 -1.28
CA VAL A 58 -2.27 -14.83 -2.37
C VAL A 58 -2.79 -13.56 -3.04
N TRP A 59 -4.12 -13.46 -3.19
CA TRP A 59 -4.75 -12.29 -3.80
C TRP A 59 -4.72 -11.05 -2.92
N LEU A 60 -4.66 -11.20 -1.59
CA LEU A 60 -4.57 -10.04 -0.69
C LEU A 60 -3.29 -9.22 -0.96
N ASP A 61 -2.18 -9.91 -1.20
CA ASP A 61 -0.90 -9.27 -1.53
C ASP A 61 -0.97 -8.48 -2.86
N VAL A 62 -1.57 -9.09 -3.89
CA VAL A 62 -1.77 -8.45 -5.20
C VAL A 62 -2.66 -7.22 -5.09
N LEU A 63 -3.78 -7.31 -4.35
CA LEU A 63 -4.71 -6.21 -4.15
C LEU A 63 -4.08 -5.07 -3.34
N LEU A 64 -3.35 -5.39 -2.28
CA LEU A 64 -2.63 -4.41 -1.48
C LEU A 64 -1.55 -3.69 -2.29
N GLU A 65 -0.81 -4.39 -3.15
CA GLU A 65 0.20 -3.78 -4.00
C GLU A 65 -0.42 -2.77 -4.98
N ARG A 66 -1.51 -3.16 -5.65
CA ARG A 66 -2.25 -2.25 -6.54
C ARG A 66 -2.77 -1.04 -5.78
N LEU A 67 -3.37 -1.26 -4.61
CA LEU A 67 -3.89 -0.18 -3.76
C LEU A 67 -2.77 0.79 -3.36
N ALA A 68 -1.60 0.28 -2.97
CA ALA A 68 -0.45 1.11 -2.63
C ALA A 68 -0.01 1.99 -3.80
N ARG A 69 0.02 1.45 -5.02
CA ARG A 69 0.37 2.19 -6.26
C ARG A 69 -0.67 3.25 -6.60
N VAL A 70 -1.95 2.92 -6.55
CA VAL A 70 -3.05 3.88 -6.81
C VAL A 70 -2.98 5.04 -5.83
N VAL A 71 -2.85 4.74 -4.54
CA VAL A 71 -2.79 5.74 -3.48
C VAL A 71 -1.55 6.63 -3.61
N GLU A 72 -0.42 6.07 -4.05
CA GLU A 72 0.77 6.87 -4.39
C GLU A 72 0.50 7.81 -5.58
N ARG A 73 -0.13 7.33 -6.66
CA ARG A 73 -0.50 8.16 -7.83
C ARG A 73 -1.49 9.27 -7.48
N ARG A 74 -2.28 9.08 -6.42
CA ARG A 74 -3.18 10.10 -5.83
C ARG A 74 -2.47 11.06 -4.89
N SER A 75 -1.14 11.08 -4.87
CA SER A 75 -0.33 11.96 -4.01
C SER A 75 -0.56 11.72 -2.52
N GLN A 76 -0.85 10.48 -2.11
CA GLN A 76 -1.01 10.09 -0.70
C GLN A 76 0.11 9.12 -0.25
N PRO A 77 1.40 9.53 -0.30
CA PRO A 77 2.54 8.65 -0.06
C PRO A 77 2.59 8.07 1.36
N VAL A 78 2.01 8.76 2.35
CA VAL A 78 1.93 8.27 3.73
C VAL A 78 1.00 7.05 3.85
N VAL A 79 -0.12 7.07 3.14
CA VAL A 79 -1.08 5.98 3.11
C VAL A 79 -0.50 4.82 2.30
N ALA A 80 0.14 5.10 1.16
CA ALA A 80 0.85 4.10 0.37
C ALA A 80 1.95 3.39 1.18
N LEU A 81 2.71 4.12 1.99
CA LEU A 81 3.74 3.55 2.88
C LEU A 81 3.15 2.54 3.87
N ALA A 82 1.98 2.79 4.43
CA ALA A 82 1.33 1.86 5.35
C ALA A 82 1.00 0.53 4.64
N PHE A 83 0.50 0.59 3.40
CA PHE A 83 0.24 -0.60 2.60
C PHE A 83 1.52 -1.35 2.24
N TRP A 84 2.57 -0.64 1.79
CA TRP A 84 3.86 -1.28 1.50
C TRP A 84 4.48 -1.97 2.71
N ARG A 85 4.39 -1.40 3.91
CA ARG A 85 4.83 -2.06 5.15
C ARG A 85 4.05 -3.34 5.44
N ARG A 86 2.74 -3.33 5.22
CA ARG A 86 1.89 -4.52 5.38
C ARG A 86 2.28 -5.61 4.38
N ILE A 87 2.48 -5.24 3.11
CA ILE A 87 2.94 -6.16 2.05
C ILE A 87 4.27 -6.80 2.43
N VAL A 88 5.24 -6.03 2.95
CA VAL A 88 6.52 -6.57 3.41
C VAL A 88 6.32 -7.63 4.50
N GLY A 89 5.46 -7.38 5.48
CA GLY A 89 5.15 -8.35 6.54
C GLY A 89 4.61 -9.67 5.96
N THR A 90 3.56 -9.58 5.15
CA THR A 90 2.93 -10.77 4.54
C THR A 90 3.89 -11.53 3.61
N ARG A 91 4.67 -10.82 2.78
CA ARG A 91 5.63 -11.45 1.85
C ARG A 91 6.80 -12.07 2.58
N ARG A 92 7.31 -11.43 3.63
CA ARG A 92 8.37 -11.99 4.48
C ARG A 92 7.92 -13.30 5.11
N GLU A 93 6.70 -13.38 5.62
CA GLU A 93 6.14 -14.60 6.20
C GLU A 93 5.98 -15.72 5.17
N ARG A 94 5.52 -15.38 3.96
CA ARG A 94 5.22 -16.38 2.92
C ARG A 94 6.43 -16.82 2.09
N TYR A 95 7.30 -15.88 1.73
CA TYR A 95 8.40 -16.09 0.76
C TYR A 95 9.79 -15.94 1.38
N GLY A 96 9.88 -15.35 2.57
CA GLY A 96 11.15 -15.05 3.23
C GLY A 96 11.76 -13.72 2.81
N GLU A 97 12.80 -13.31 3.55
CA GLU A 97 13.43 -11.99 3.42
C GLU A 97 14.20 -11.80 2.11
N ARG A 98 14.74 -12.89 1.56
CA ARG A 98 15.59 -12.84 0.36
C ARG A 98 14.80 -12.87 -0.95
N ASP A 99 13.52 -13.19 -0.87
CA ASP A 99 12.64 -13.22 -2.04
C ASP A 99 12.61 -11.86 -2.74
N GLY A 100 12.62 -11.87 -4.08
CA GLY A 100 12.63 -10.65 -4.88
C GLY A 100 11.43 -9.75 -4.57
N ARG A 101 10.23 -10.33 -4.41
CA ARG A 101 8.98 -9.58 -4.18
C ARG A 101 8.97 -8.92 -2.80
N THR A 102 9.56 -9.58 -1.80
CA THR A 102 9.75 -9.01 -0.46
C THR A 102 10.71 -7.83 -0.52
N ARG A 103 11.85 -7.98 -1.21
CA ARG A 103 12.85 -6.92 -1.35
C ARG A 103 12.32 -5.71 -2.13
N ASP A 104 11.57 -5.94 -3.20
CA ASP A 104 10.97 -4.87 -3.99
C ASP A 104 9.95 -4.07 -3.17
N ALA A 105 9.09 -4.75 -2.41
CA ALA A 105 8.14 -4.10 -1.50
C ALA A 105 8.87 -3.30 -0.40
N ALA A 106 9.95 -3.85 0.15
CA ALA A 106 10.76 -3.17 1.16
C ALA A 106 11.45 -1.92 0.59
N ALA A 107 11.95 -1.99 -0.66
CA ALA A 107 12.54 -0.85 -1.34
C ALA A 107 11.52 0.27 -1.56
N GLN A 108 10.28 -0.06 -1.95
CA GLN A 108 9.20 0.93 -2.08
C GLN A 108 8.84 1.57 -0.74
N ALA A 109 8.71 0.76 0.32
CA ALA A 109 8.48 1.27 1.67
C ALA A 109 9.61 2.21 2.14
N ALA A 110 10.88 1.85 1.88
CA ALA A 110 12.02 2.68 2.24
C ALA A 110 12.02 4.01 1.49
N ARG A 111 11.77 3.99 0.17
CA ARG A 111 11.68 5.20 -0.66
C ARG A 111 10.63 6.18 -0.13
N LEU A 112 9.42 5.69 0.16
CA LEU A 112 8.34 6.53 0.69
C LEU A 112 8.62 7.02 2.12
N GLY A 113 9.29 6.20 2.94
CA GLY A 113 9.75 6.59 4.28
C GLY A 113 10.76 7.74 4.24
N LEU A 114 11.74 7.67 3.33
CA LEU A 114 12.73 8.74 3.13
C LEU A 114 12.07 10.02 2.61
N ALA A 115 11.17 9.92 1.63
CA ALA A 115 10.43 11.06 1.10
C ALA A 115 9.61 11.77 2.20
N ARG A 116 8.97 11.00 3.09
CA ARG A 116 8.26 11.54 4.26
C ARG A 116 9.21 12.24 5.24
N ALA A 117 10.37 11.64 5.52
CA ALA A 117 11.35 12.23 6.43
C ALA A 117 11.87 13.57 5.89
N ALA A 118 12.20 13.63 4.60
CA ALA A 118 12.65 14.86 3.93
C ALA A 118 11.59 15.97 3.90
N ALA A 119 10.31 15.61 3.74
CA ALA A 119 9.21 16.57 3.81
C ALA A 119 8.93 17.07 5.23
N GLY A 120 9.32 16.31 6.27
CA GLY A 120 9.14 16.65 7.67
C GLY A 120 10.32 17.37 8.32
N THR A 121 11.49 17.41 7.67
CA THR A 121 12.61 18.24 8.12
C THR A 121 12.40 19.68 7.64
N PRO A 122 12.08 20.65 8.52
CA PRO A 122 12.20 22.05 8.14
C PRO A 122 13.68 22.26 7.81
N VAL A 123 13.98 22.69 6.59
CA VAL A 123 15.30 23.20 6.26
C VAL A 123 15.46 24.45 7.12
N SER A 124 16.05 24.28 8.30
CA SER A 124 16.59 25.40 9.06
C SER A 124 17.70 25.95 8.19
N SER A 125 17.37 26.95 7.38
CA SER A 125 18.36 27.71 6.63
C SER A 125 19.44 28.15 7.62
N PRO A 126 20.72 27.91 7.34
CA PRO A 126 21.76 28.46 8.19
C PRO A 126 21.62 29.97 8.16
N VAL A 127 21.17 30.56 9.26
CA VAL A 127 21.24 32.00 9.48
C VAL A 127 22.71 32.36 9.45
N THR A 128 23.21 32.81 8.30
CA THR A 128 24.46 33.56 8.19
C THR A 128 24.28 34.83 9.00
N ARG A 129 24.67 34.77 10.27
CA ARG A 129 24.81 35.94 11.13
C ARG A 129 25.94 36.79 10.52
N PRO A 130 25.70 38.05 10.13
CA PRO A 130 26.79 38.89 9.66
C PRO A 130 27.76 39.12 10.82
N LEU A 131 29.06 38.90 10.57
CA LEU A 131 30.13 39.34 11.46
C LEU A 131 29.98 40.86 11.62
N LYS A 132 29.62 41.31 12.82
CA LYS A 132 29.74 42.71 13.19
C LYS A 132 31.23 42.97 13.34
N ALA A 133 31.82 43.64 12.35
CA ALA A 133 33.16 44.20 12.45
C ALA A 133 33.11 45.32 13.49
N GLU A 134 33.69 45.08 14.66
CA GLU A 134 34.03 46.17 15.59
C GLU A 134 35.38 46.75 15.15
N GLY A 135 35.32 47.82 14.35
CA GLY A 135 36.30 48.90 14.42
C GLY A 135 35.71 49.99 15.32
N GLY A 136 36.47 50.85 16.00
CA GLY A 136 37.87 51.25 15.96
C GLY A 136 37.93 52.55 16.74
#